data_AF-A0A656JPF7-F1
#
_entry.id   AF-A0A656JPF7-F1
#
_cell.length_a   1.000
_cell.length_b   1.000
_cell.length_c   1.000
_cell.angle_alpha   90.00
_cell.angle_beta   90.00
_cell.angle_gamma   90.00
#
_symmetry.space_group_name_H-M   'P 1'
#
loop_
_entity.id
_entity.type
_entity.pdbx_description
1 polymer ?
#
loop_
_entity_poly.entity_id
_entity_poly.type
_entity_poly.pdbx_seq_one_letter_code
_entity_poly.pdbx_strand_id
1 'polypeptide(L)'
;MGLSTARISSFARPATSDILAPMKTHLPLSLIAALGENRVIGVDNSMPWHLPGDFKYFKATTLGKPIIMGRKTWDSLGRPLPGRLNLVVS
;
A
#
# COMPACT_ATOMS: atom_id res chain seq x y z
N MET A 1 -7.69 22.58 59.97
CA MET A 1 -8.50 22.93 58.78
C MET A 1 -7.85 24.15 58.15
N GLY A 2 -7.07 24.15 57.07
CA GLY A 2 -6.89 23.21 55.97
C GLY A 2 -6.75 24.03 54.68
N LEU A 3 -5.71 24.89 54.59
CA LEU A 3 -5.44 25.70 53.40
C LEU A 3 -4.51 24.91 52.46
N SER A 4 -5.11 24.22 51.50
CA SER A 4 -4.40 23.51 50.43
C SER A 4 -4.18 24.46 49.25
N THR A 5 -2.96 24.97 49.12
CA THR A 5 -2.50 25.69 47.93
C THR A 5 -2.38 24.72 46.76
N ALA A 6 -3.28 24.82 45.78
CA ALA A 6 -3.18 24.08 44.53
C ALA A 6 -1.98 24.60 43.71
N ARG A 7 -0.90 23.83 43.66
CA ARG A 7 0.19 24.00 42.68
C ARG A 7 -0.40 23.83 41.28
N ILE A 8 -0.43 24.90 40.50
CA ILE A 8 -0.47 24.81 39.04
C ILE A 8 0.85 24.20 38.58
N SER A 9 0.90 22.87 38.46
CA SER A 9 2.00 22.18 37.80
C SER A 9 2.02 22.63 36.34
N SER A 10 3.07 23.39 36.01
CA SER A 10 3.50 23.75 34.66
C SER A 10 3.21 22.61 33.68
N PHE A 11 2.21 22.81 32.80
CA PHE A 11 2.05 21.98 31.62
C PHE A 11 3.22 22.33 30.69
N ALA A 12 4.30 21.57 30.79
CA ALA A 12 5.45 21.72 29.90
C ALA A 12 4.95 21.57 28.46
N ARG A 13 5.11 22.61 27.65
CA ARG A 13 4.85 22.53 26.21
C ARG A 13 5.73 21.40 25.64
N PRO A 14 5.18 20.43 24.90
CA PRO A 14 6.03 19.42 24.25
C PRO A 14 7.03 20.14 23.35
N ALA A 15 8.27 19.68 23.32
CA ALA A 15 9.30 20.28 22.48
C ALA A 15 8.91 20.11 21.01
N THR A 16 9.23 21.08 20.15
CA THR A 16 8.96 20.99 18.70
C THR A 16 9.55 19.73 18.06
N SER A 17 10.56 19.11 18.67
CA SER A 17 11.11 17.82 18.25
C SER A 17 10.13 16.64 18.44
N ASP A 18 9.24 16.69 19.42
CA ASP A 18 8.31 15.60 19.74
C ASP A 18 7.09 15.59 18.81
N ILE A 19 6.71 16.76 18.27
CA ILE A 19 5.64 16.89 17.26
C ILE A 19 6.09 16.49 15.84
N LEU A 20 7.40 16.31 15.62
CA LEU A 20 7.99 15.99 14.31
C LEU A 20 8.72 14.64 14.28
N ALA A 21 8.61 13.80 15.31
CA ALA A 21 9.05 12.42 15.18
C ALA A 21 8.25 11.79 14.02
N PRO A 22 8.89 11.37 12.91
CA PRO A 22 8.15 10.78 11.81
C PRO A 22 7.49 9.51 12.36
N MET A 23 6.16 9.53 12.46
CA MET A 23 5.40 8.32 12.67
C MET A 23 5.72 7.40 11.50
N LYS A 24 6.67 6.47 11.69
CA LYS A 24 6.95 5.40 10.74
C LYS A 24 5.73 4.49 10.74
N THR A 25 4.73 4.84 9.94
CA THR A 25 3.56 4.00 9.74
C THR A 25 4.01 2.79 8.95
N HIS A 26 4.11 1.64 9.63
CA HIS A 26 4.33 0.36 8.97
C HIS A 26 3.03 -0.05 8.27
N LEU A 27 2.94 0.24 6.98
CA LEU A 27 1.86 -0.25 6.14
C LEU A 27 2.15 -1.71 5.76
N PRO A 28 1.23 -2.66 6.00
CA PRO A 28 1.40 -4.03 5.57
C PRO A 28 1.44 -4.12 4.04
N LEU A 29 2.46 -4.80 3.51
CA LEU A 29 2.65 -5.00 2.07
C LEU A 29 2.45 -6.47 1.71
N SER A 30 1.72 -6.73 0.63
CA SER A 30 1.52 -8.09 0.10
C SER A 30 1.90 -8.12 -1.38
N LEU A 31 2.52 -9.23 -1.79
CA LEU A 31 2.88 -9.51 -3.18
C LEU A 31 1.85 -10.47 -3.77
N ILE A 32 1.45 -10.23 -5.01
CA ILE A 32 0.54 -11.10 -5.76
C ILE A 32 1.07 -11.25 -7.18
N ALA A 33 1.23 -12.50 -7.64
CA ALA A 33 1.69 -12.83 -8.98
C ALA A 33 1.12 -14.19 -9.41
N ALA A 34 0.88 -14.35 -10.71
CA ALA A 34 0.66 -15.66 -11.33
C ALA A 34 2.00 -16.13 -11.90
N LEU A 35 2.40 -17.37 -11.57
CA LEU A 35 3.68 -17.94 -11.99
C LEU A 35 3.43 -19.25 -12.75
N GLY A 36 4.12 -19.44 -13.87
CA GLY A 36 4.26 -20.74 -14.50
C GLY A 36 5.19 -21.66 -13.70
N GLU A 37 5.23 -22.95 -14.03
CA GLU A 37 6.08 -23.93 -13.36
C GLU A 37 7.58 -23.56 -13.38
N ASN A 38 8.02 -22.89 -14.45
CA ASN A 38 9.36 -22.38 -14.62
C ASN A 38 9.59 -20.98 -13.98
N ARG A 39 8.64 -20.50 -13.16
CA ARG A 39 8.60 -19.17 -12.53
C ARG A 39 8.49 -18.01 -13.51
N VAL A 40 8.08 -18.25 -14.76
CA VAL A 40 7.76 -17.17 -15.71
C VAL A 40 6.50 -16.43 -15.25
N ILE A 41 6.48 -15.10 -15.37
CA ILE A 41 5.34 -14.24 -15.02
C ILE A 41 4.77 -13.47 -16.22
N GLY A 42 5.49 -13.47 -17.34
CA GLY A 42 5.16 -12.71 -18.54
C GLY A 42 6.21 -12.90 -19.63
N VAL A 43 5.81 -12.67 -20.89
CA VAL A 43 6.69 -12.62 -22.06
C VAL A 43 6.27 -11.44 -22.92
N ASP A 44 7.20 -10.64 -23.42
CA ASP A 44 6.93 -9.49 -24.29
C ASP A 44 5.82 -8.54 -23.79
N ASN A 45 5.86 -8.20 -22.49
CA ASN A 45 4.84 -7.37 -21.82
C ASN A 45 3.42 -7.96 -21.87
N SER A 46 3.28 -9.27 -22.04
CA SER A 46 2.01 -9.99 -22.07
C SER A 46 2.05 -11.21 -21.13
N MET A 47 0.89 -11.75 -20.77
CA MET A 47 0.82 -13.04 -20.10
C MET A 47 0.80 -14.15 -21.14
N PRO A 48 1.68 -15.17 -21.04
CA PRO A 48 1.77 -16.24 -22.03
C PRO A 48 0.60 -17.22 -21.95
N TRP A 49 -0.27 -17.11 -20.94
CA TRP A 49 -1.49 -17.90 -20.79
C TRP A 49 -2.73 -17.01 -20.73
N HIS A 50 -3.86 -17.59 -21.13
CA HIS A 50 -5.17 -16.99 -20.95
C HIS A 50 -5.97 -17.80 -19.92
N LEU A 51 -5.90 -17.40 -18.65
CA LEU A 51 -6.61 -18.07 -17.56
C LEU A 51 -7.58 -17.07 -16.89
N PRO A 52 -8.86 -17.05 -17.30
CA PRO A 52 -9.84 -16.11 -16.75
C PRO A 52 -10.05 -16.23 -15.23
N GLY A 53 -9.77 -17.41 -14.66
CA GLY A 53 -9.82 -17.66 -13.22
C GLY A 53 -8.82 -16.79 -12.43
N ASP A 54 -7.61 -16.62 -12.95
CA ASP A 54 -6.55 -15.84 -12.31
C ASP A 54 -6.94 -14.37 -12.20
N PHE A 55 -7.52 -13.80 -13.26
CA PHE A 55 -7.98 -12.42 -13.25
C PHE A 55 -9.16 -12.21 -12.28
N LYS A 56 -10.07 -13.19 -12.17
CA LYS A 56 -11.16 -13.14 -11.20
C LYS A 56 -10.61 -13.15 -9.77
N TYR A 57 -9.66 -14.04 -9.49
CA TYR A 57 -8.98 -14.12 -8.21
C TYR A 57 -8.21 -12.83 -7.90
N PHE A 58 -7.41 -12.34 -8.84
CA PHE A 58 -6.67 -11.09 -8.71
C PHE A 58 -7.60 -9.92 -8.40
N LYS A 59 -8.72 -9.79 -9.14
CA LYS A 59 -9.72 -8.75 -8.87
C LYS A 59 -10.32 -8.88 -7.48
N ALA A 60 -10.75 -10.08 -7.07
CA ALA A 60 -11.35 -10.30 -5.75
C ALA A 60 -10.37 -9.95 -4.61
N THR A 61 -9.10 -10.34 -4.75
CA THR A 61 -8.07 -10.15 -3.72
C THR A 61 -7.63 -8.69 -3.58
N THR A 62 -7.66 -7.93 -4.68
CA THR A 62 -7.12 -6.56 -4.78
C THR A 62 -8.17 -5.46 -4.72
N LEU A 63 -9.46 -5.78 -4.82
CA LEU A 63 -10.52 -4.79 -4.86
C LEU A 63 -10.51 -3.91 -3.58
N GLY A 64 -10.64 -2.59 -3.75
CA GLY A 64 -10.62 -1.63 -2.65
C GLY A 64 -9.23 -1.39 -2.03
N LYS A 65 -8.18 -2.08 -2.49
CA LYS A 65 -6.80 -1.91 -2.01
C LYS A 65 -5.96 -1.13 -3.01
N PRO A 66 -4.96 -0.35 -2.56
CA PRO A 66 -3.96 0.23 -3.44
C PRO A 66 -3.17 -0.87 -4.15
N ILE A 67 -2.86 -0.65 -5.43
CA ILE A 67 -2.04 -1.55 -6.24
C ILE A 67 -0.82 -0.81 -6.71
N ILE A 68 0.34 -1.35 -6.36
CA ILE A 68 1.64 -0.88 -6.82
C ILE A 68 2.06 -1.76 -7.99
N MET A 69 2.42 -1.14 -9.11
CA MET A 69 2.90 -1.85 -10.29
C MET A 69 4.01 -1.07 -10.98
N GLY A 70 4.82 -1.75 -11.79
CA GLY A 70 5.84 -1.09 -12.60
C GLY A 70 5.24 -0.43 -13.84
N ARG A 71 5.92 0.58 -14.40
CA ARG A 71 5.52 1.27 -15.64
C ARG A 71 5.20 0.31 -16.79
N LYS A 72 6.02 -0.72 -17.02
CA LYS A 72 5.76 -1.69 -18.09
C LYS A 72 4.44 -2.46 -17.91
N THR A 73 4.10 -2.84 -16.67
CA THR A 73 2.83 -3.50 -16.36
C THR A 73 1.63 -2.59 -16.61
N TRP A 74 1.78 -1.29 -16.32
CA TRP A 74 0.77 -0.29 -16.61
C TRP A 74 0.52 -0.15 -18.13
N ASP A 75 1.59 -0.08 -18.92
CA ASP A 75 1.50 0.01 -20.38
C ASP A 75 0.78 -1.23 -20.96
N SER A 76 1.05 -2.43 -20.44
CA SER A 76 0.37 -3.67 -20.83
C SER A 76 -1.13 -3.70 -20.49
N LEU A 77 -1.54 -3.02 -19.41
CA LEU A 77 -2.93 -3.01 -18.92
C LEU A 77 -3.83 -2.14 -19.80
N GLY A 78 -3.28 -1.07 -20.39
CA GLY A 78 -3.98 -0.12 -21.27
C GLY A 78 -5.04 0.76 -20.58
N ARG A 79 -5.58 0.34 -19.43
CA ARG A 79 -6.56 1.09 -18.65
C ARG A 79 -6.36 0.88 -17.15
N PRO A 80 -6.72 1.88 -16.31
CA PRO A 80 -6.75 1.72 -14.86
C PRO A 80 -7.64 0.57 -14.43
N LEU A 81 -7.21 -0.11 -13.37
CA LEU A 81 -8.03 -1.09 -12.69
C LEU A 81 -9.14 -0.38 -11.90
N PRO A 82 -10.43 -0.55 -12.24
CA PRO A 82 -11.51 0.18 -11.58
C PRO A 82 -11.64 -0.22 -10.11
N GLY A 83 -12.06 0.73 -9.27
CA GLY A 83 -12.27 0.54 -7.84
C GLY A 83 -10.99 0.34 -7.03
N ARG A 84 -9.83 0.72 -7.58
CA ARG A 84 -8.50 0.56 -6.97
C ARG A 84 -7.66 1.82 -7.21
N LEU A 85 -6.87 2.19 -6.21
CA LEU A 85 -5.82 3.20 -6.37
C LEU A 85 -4.65 2.53 -7.12
N ASN A 86 -4.35 3.00 -8.33
CA ASN A 86 -3.28 2.46 -9.15
C ASN A 86 -2.03 3.35 -8.96
N LEU A 87 -0.97 2.80 -8.39
CA LEU A 87 0.31 3.46 -8.13
C LEU A 87 1.36 2.87 -9.09
N VAL A 88 1.89 3.71 -9.97
CA VAL A 88 2.89 3.30 -10.96
C VAL A 88 4.26 3.77 -10.51
N VAL A 89 5.21 2.84 -10.42
CA VAL A 89 6.61 3.11 -10.10
C VAL A 89 7.44 3.05 -11.38
N SER A 90 8.29 4.06 -11.58
CA SER A 90 9.24 4.15 -12.70
C SER A 90 10.62 4.55 -12.23
#